data_AF-A0A938U825-F1
#
_entry.id   AF-A0A938U825-F1
#
_cell.length_a   1.000
_cell.length_b   1.000
_cell.length_c   1.000
_cell.angle_alpha   90.00
_cell.angle_beta   90.00
_cell.angle_gamma   90.00
#
_symmetry.space_group_name_H-M   'P 1'
#
loop_
_entity.id
_entity.type
_entity.pdbx_description
1 polymer ?
#
loop_
_entity_poly.entity_id
_entity_poly.type
_entity_poly.pdbx_seq_one_letter_code
_entity_poly.pdbx_strand_id
1 'polypeptide(L)' 'MFLLPWILIDDGDPGFKQTGLKKGSVIKTEKITVVHQSLIRKRLGSIPSELIQEVKQTLRKTLGIE' A
#
# COMPACT_ATOMS: atom_id res chain seq x y z
N MET A 1 18.22 -4.64 9.38
CA MET A 1 17.57 -3.56 8.61
C MET A 1 16.15 -3.45 9.14
N PHE A 2 15.83 -2.38 9.87
CA PHE A 2 14.50 -2.19 10.47
C PHE A 2 13.46 -2.09 9.35
N LEU A 3 12.61 -3.10 9.22
CA LEU A 3 11.49 -3.08 8.29
C LEU A 3 10.41 -2.24 8.96
N LEU A 4 10.34 -0.98 8.56
CA LEU A 4 9.32 -0.06 9.02
C LEU A 4 7.94 -0.63 8.63
N PRO A 5 6.88 -0.41 9.43
CA PRO A 5 5.53 -0.92 9.16
C PRO A 5 4.85 -0.20 7.99
N TRP A 6 5.62 0.50 7.16
CA TRP A 6 5.11 1.35 6.13
C TRP A 6 5.97 1.31 4.88
N ILE A 7 5.32 1.59 3.76
CA ILE A 7 5.90 1.49 2.43
C ILE A 7 5.64 2.81 1.70
N LEU A 8 6.70 3.39 1.15
CA LEU A 8 6.63 4.63 0.38
C LEU A 8 6.08 4.35 -1.02
N ILE A 9 5.14 5.18 -1.47
CA ILE A 9 4.74 5.31 -2.86
C ILE A 9 5.32 6.63 -3.35
N ASP A 10 6.44 6.57 -4.08
CA ASP A 10 7.12 7.76 -4.59
C ASP A 10 6.42 8.31 -5.84
N ASP A 11 6.20 9.63 -5.89
CA ASP A 11 5.58 10.27 -7.06
C ASP A 11 6.54 10.51 -8.23
N GLY A 12 7.84 10.24 -8.04
CA GLY A 12 8.84 10.12 -9.09
C GLY A 12 8.85 8.77 -9.80
N ASP A 13 8.21 7.73 -9.26
CA ASP A 13 8.26 6.39 -9.85
C ASP A 13 7.44 6.30 -11.16
N PRO A 14 7.93 5.59 -12.20
CA PRO A 14 7.20 5.40 -13.45
C PRO A 14 5.80 4.80 -13.27
N GLY A 15 5.64 3.92 -12.27
CA GLY A 15 4.39 3.29 -11.88
C GLY A 15 3.49 4.15 -10.99
N PHE A 16 3.86 5.40 -10.67
CA PHE A 16 3.05 6.21 -9.77
C PHE A 16 1.69 6.59 -10.38
N LYS A 17 1.68 6.97 -11.67
CA LYS A 17 0.46 7.48 -12.32
C LYS A 17 -0.69 6.49 -12.33
N GLN A 18 -0.42 5.18 -12.39
CA GLN A 18 -1.46 4.15 -12.35
C GLN A 18 -2.14 4.03 -10.98
N THR A 19 -1.53 4.54 -9.89
CA THR A 19 -2.11 4.47 -8.53
C THR A 19 -3.37 5.31 -8.39
N GLY A 20 -3.52 6.37 -9.21
CA GLY A 20 -4.59 7.37 -9.09
C GLY A 20 -4.41 8.33 -7.91
N LEU A 21 -3.26 8.28 -7.21
CA LEU A 21 -2.89 9.22 -6.16
C LEU A 21 -2.37 10.52 -6.78
N LYS A 22 -2.56 11.65 -6.07
CA LYS A 22 -2.16 12.98 -6.55
C LYS A 22 -0.72 13.36 -6.17
N LYS A 23 -0.17 12.72 -5.15
CA LYS A 23 1.12 13.06 -4.53
C LYS A 23 1.72 11.82 -3.86
N GLY A 24 3.04 11.81 -3.69
CA GLY A 24 3.75 10.78 -2.92
C GLY A 24 3.04 10.48 -1.60
N SER A 25 2.93 9.20 -1.27
CA SER A 25 2.04 8.70 -0.21
C SER A 25 2.67 7.49 0.48
N VAL A 26 2.05 7.03 1.57
CA VAL A 26 2.56 5.90 2.35
C VAL A 26 1.44 4.88 2.60
N ILE A 27 1.72 3.60 2.37
CA ILE A 27 0.88 2.49 2.81
C ILE A 27 1.34 2.09 4.21
N LYS A 28 0.41 2.06 5.17
CA LYS A 28 0.67 1.70 6.58
C LYS A 28 0.10 0.31 6.88
N THR A 29 0.95 -0.71 6.96
CA THR A 29 0.49 -2.10 7.19
C THR A 29 -0.01 -2.31 8.61
N GLU A 30 0.41 -1.47 9.57
CA GLU A 30 -0.09 -1.44 10.94
C GLU A 30 -1.52 -0.88 11.07
N LYS A 31 -2.10 -0.37 9.98
CA LYS A 31 -3.45 0.22 9.92
C LYS A 31 -4.44 -0.60 9.08
N ILE A 32 -4.21 -1.91 8.93
CA ILE A 32 -5.14 -2.80 8.25
C ILE A 32 -6.47 -2.90 9.02
N THR A 33 -7.59 -2.85 8.30
CA THR A 33 -8.93 -2.92 8.90
C THR A 33 -9.94 -3.53 7.93
N VAL A 34 -11.01 -4.11 8.46
CA VAL A 34 -12.15 -4.62 7.70
C VAL A 34 -13.20 -3.50 7.59
N VAL A 35 -13.68 -3.25 6.37
CA VAL A 35 -14.69 -2.21 6.10
C VAL A 35 -15.90 -2.81 5.40
N HIS A 36 -17.08 -2.26 5.66
CA HIS A 36 -18.28 -2.61 4.89
C HIS A 36 -18.20 -2.00 3.48
N GLN A 37 -18.63 -2.75 2.45
CA GLN A 37 -18.48 -2.33 1.05
C GLN A 37 -19.17 -1.01 0.72
N SER A 38 -20.26 -0.67 1.42
CA SER A 38 -20.96 0.62 1.24
C SER A 38 -20.10 1.85 1.55
N LEU A 39 -19.00 1.69 2.29
CA LEU A 39 -18.06 2.78 2.57
C LEU A 39 -17.16 3.11 1.35
N ILE A 40 -17.10 2.23 0.35
CA ILE A 40 -16.23 2.40 -0.82
C ILE A 40 -16.98 3.18 -1.90
N ARG A 41 -16.54 4.42 -2.16
CA ARG A 41 -17.15 5.29 -3.18
C ARG A 41 -16.78 4.94 -4.62
N LYS A 42 -15.49 4.72 -4.88
CA LYS A 42 -14.96 4.36 -6.21
C LYS A 42 -13.52 3.85 -6.13
N ARG A 43 -13.08 3.16 -7.18
CA ARG A 43 -11.66 2.84 -7.42
C ARG A 43 -10.91 4.10 -7.90
N LEU A 44 -9.69 4.31 -7.41
CA LEU A 44 -8.82 5.41 -7.86
C LEU A 44 -7.82 4.97 -8.94
N GLY A 45 -7.28 3.75 -8.82
CA GLY A 45 -6.28 3.20 -9.74
C GLY A 45 -5.86 1.79 -9.35
N SER A 46 -4.61 1.44 -9.63
CA SER A 46 -3.95 0.18 -9.28
C SER A 46 -2.52 0.42 -8.82
N ILE A 47 -2.15 -0.28 -7.76
CA ILE A 47 -0.77 -0.32 -7.28
C ILE A 47 0.06 -1.24 -8.20
N PRO A 48 1.30 -0.87 -8.58
CA PRO A 48 2.23 -1.73 -9.32
C PRO A 48 2.45 -3.09 -8.63
N SER A 49 2.69 -4.13 -9.43
CA SER A 49 2.82 -5.50 -8.93
C SER A 49 3.98 -5.67 -7.96
N GLU A 50 5.09 -4.99 -8.22
CA GLU A 50 6.31 -4.98 -7.40
C GLU A 50 5.99 -4.43 -6.00
N LEU A 51 5.30 -3.29 -5.96
CA LEU A 51 4.88 -2.64 -4.73
C LEU A 51 3.87 -3.49 -3.95
N ILE A 52 2.98 -4.21 -4.63
CA ILE A 52 2.08 -5.18 -3.97
C ILE A 52 2.83 -6.34 -3.33
N GLN A 53 3.94 -6.82 -3.91
CA GLN A 53 4.75 -7.86 -3.27
C GLN A 53 5.41 -7.33 -1.99
N GLU A 54 5.91 -6.10 -2.02
CA GLU A 54 6.45 -5.43 -0.83
C GLU A 54 5.37 -5.27 0.26
N VAL A 55 4.16 -4.82 -0.11
CA VAL A 55 3.00 -4.75 0.80
C VAL A 55 2.72 -6.09 1.47
N LYS A 56 2.70 -7.19 0.71
CA LYS A 56 2.44 -8.53 1.26
C LYS A 56 3.54 -8.96 2.24
N GLN A 57 4.80 -8.73 1.90
CA GLN A 57 5.93 -9.09 2.76
C GLN A 57 5.90 -8.28 4.07
N THR A 58 5.77 -6.97 3.99
CA THR A 58 5.72 -6.09 5.17
C THR A 58 4.49 -6.36 6.03
N LEU A 59 3.35 -6.70 5.42
CA LEU A 59 2.14 -7.07 6.14
C LEU A 59 2.32 -8.37 6.94
N ARG A 60 2.90 -9.42 6.35
CA ARG A 60 3.16 -10.68 7.08
C ARG A 60 4.05 -10.46 8.30
N LYS A 61 5.08 -9.63 8.15
CA LYS A 61 5.98 -9.26 9.25
C LYS A 61 5.27 -8.44 10.33
N THR A 62 4.46 -7.47 9.92
CA THR A 62 3.65 -6.65 10.83
C THR A 62 2.67 -7.50 11.65
N LEU A 63 2.17 -8.59 11.06
CA LEU A 63 1.24 -9.53 11.70
C LEU A 63 1.94 -10.70 12.41
N GLY A 64 3.27 -10.85 12.29
CA GLY A 64 4.02 -11.96 12.90
C GLY A 64 3.72 -13.35 12.31
N ILE A 65 3.42 -13.43 11.01
CA ILE A 65 3.01 -14.67 10.31
C ILE A 65 3.92 -15.02 9.13
N GLU A 66 5.23 -14.86 9.32
CA GLU A 66 6.26 -15.07 8.28
C GLU A 66 6.30 -16.51 7.74
#